data_AF-T0RRA8-F1
#
_entry.id   AF-T0RRA8-F1
#
_cell.length_a   1.000
_cell.length_b   1.000
_cell.length_c   1.000
_cell.angle_alpha   90.00
_cell.angle_beta   90.00
_cell.angle_gamma   90.00
#
_symmetry.space_group_name_H-M   'P 1'
#
loop_
_entity.id
_entity.type
_entity.pdbx_description
1 polymer ?
#
loop_
_entity_poly.entity_id
_entity_poly.type
_entity_poly.pdbx_seq_one_letter_code
_entity_poly.pdbx_strand_id
1 'polypeptide(L)'
;MDDVLLALPLVAILAQYLVVASRAITIPSTSFNFSAQSDTDCVYKFRFTKQQIVELVRSLCLPDEIITTHRYKADQLKAICIMLNRLALPHRLGSMVETFGRSREALSAISNHVMMHVYDCFHHLLEWDEARLDADWMQHCSAAIHAQGAPLTTCIGFFDGTATPDTLSTEIPPNKN
;
A
#
# COMPACT_ATOMS: atom_id res chain seq x y z
N MET A 1 7.20 56.26 -4.22
CA MET A 1 6.11 55.32 -3.91
C MET A 1 6.46 53.96 -4.52
N ASP A 2 7.75 53.59 -4.47
CA ASP A 2 8.36 52.65 -5.43
C ASP A 2 9.13 51.51 -4.73
N ASP A 3 9.48 51.67 -3.46
CA ASP A 3 10.18 50.65 -2.66
C ASP A 3 9.28 49.45 -2.29
N VAL A 4 7.97 49.66 -2.17
CA VAL A 4 7.01 48.58 -1.87
C VAL A 4 6.81 47.66 -3.09
N LEU A 5 6.95 48.19 -4.31
CA LEU A 5 6.74 47.44 -5.54
C LEU A 5 7.93 46.51 -5.87
N LEU A 6 9.15 46.89 -5.46
CA LEU A 6 10.37 46.08 -5.59
C LEU A 6 10.52 45.03 -4.47
N ALA A 7 9.95 45.28 -3.29
CA ALA A 7 10.00 44.34 -2.18
C ALA A 7 9.08 43.12 -2.39
N LEU A 8 7.92 43.29 -3.02
CA LEU A 8 6.96 42.21 -3.29
C LEU A 8 7.53 41.03 -4.11
N PRO A 9 8.20 41.23 -5.25
CA PRO A 9 8.79 40.12 -6.00
C PRO A 9 9.94 39.46 -5.23
N LEU A 10 10.72 40.22 -4.47
CA LEU A 10 11.82 39.69 -3.66
C LEU A 10 11.31 38.84 -2.49
N VAL A 11 10.25 39.27 -1.82
CA VAL A 11 9.55 38.51 -0.77
C VAL A 11 8.89 37.27 -1.37
N ALA A 12 8.26 37.37 -2.54
CA ALA A 12 7.69 36.22 -3.23
C ALA A 12 8.76 35.19 -3.62
N ILE A 13 9.90 35.63 -4.14
CA ILE A 13 11.03 34.76 -4.49
C ILE A 13 11.63 34.11 -3.25
N LEU A 14 11.82 34.86 -2.15
CA LEU A 14 12.32 34.32 -0.89
C LEU A 14 11.33 33.34 -0.26
N ALA A 15 10.02 33.63 -0.30
CA ALA A 15 8.99 32.70 0.14
C ALA A 15 8.97 31.42 -0.71
N GLN A 16 9.06 31.55 -2.04
CA GLN A 16 9.16 30.41 -2.94
C GLN A 16 10.44 29.59 -2.67
N TYR A 17 11.57 30.26 -2.46
CA TYR A 17 12.84 29.62 -2.14
C TYR A 17 12.79 28.91 -0.79
N LEU A 18 12.15 29.48 0.23
CA LEU A 18 11.97 28.84 1.54
C LEU A 18 11.01 27.64 1.47
N VAL A 19 9.96 27.71 0.65
CA VAL A 19 9.06 26.57 0.37
C VAL A 19 9.82 25.45 -0.36
N VAL A 20 10.65 25.78 -1.35
CA VAL A 20 11.47 24.81 -2.11
C VAL A 20 12.62 24.25 -1.27
N ALA A 21 13.22 25.06 -0.39
CA ALA A 21 14.28 24.64 0.53
C ALA A 21 13.74 23.79 1.69
N SER A 22 12.45 23.91 1.98
CA SER A 22 11.77 23.04 2.93
C SER A 22 11.70 21.62 2.37
N ARG A 23 12.27 20.67 3.12
CA ARG A 23 12.05 19.23 2.88
C ARG A 23 10.64 18.78 3.28
N ALA A 24 9.78 19.69 3.76
CA ALA A 24 8.41 19.39 4.13
C ALA A 24 7.56 19.20 2.87
N ILE A 25 6.82 18.10 2.81
CA ILE A 25 5.91 17.84 1.71
C ILE A 25 4.71 18.79 1.85
N THR A 26 4.50 19.65 0.86
CA THR A 26 3.30 20.48 0.77
C THR A 26 2.08 19.57 0.63
N ILE A 27 1.17 19.62 1.60
CA ILE A 27 -0.08 18.84 1.55
C ILE A 27 -1.01 19.55 0.56
N PRO A 28 -1.37 18.93 -0.58
CA PRO A 28 -2.28 19.56 -1.51
C PRO A 28 -3.67 19.65 -0.87
N SER A 29 -4.38 20.74 -1.15
CA SER A 29 -5.78 20.93 -0.74
C SER A 29 -6.75 20.00 -1.50
N THR A 30 -6.25 19.19 -2.42
CA THR A 30 -7.03 18.28 -3.26
C THR A 30 -7.44 17.05 -2.47
N SER A 31 -8.75 16.82 -2.31
CA SER A 31 -9.24 15.59 -1.68
C SER A 31 -9.32 14.45 -2.68
N PHE A 32 -8.78 13.27 -2.35
CA PHE A 32 -9.00 12.07 -3.16
C PHE A 32 -10.49 11.81 -3.40
N ASN A 33 -10.84 11.64 -4.68
CA ASN A 33 -12.19 11.33 -5.12
C ASN A 33 -12.21 9.95 -5.80
N PHE A 34 -12.87 8.98 -5.15
CA PHE A 34 -13.01 7.62 -5.65
C PHE A 34 -13.83 7.54 -6.94
N SER A 35 -14.89 8.36 -7.07
CA SER A 35 -15.77 8.32 -8.25
C SER A 35 -15.03 8.76 -9.53
N ALA A 36 -14.06 9.65 -9.40
CA ALA A 36 -13.25 10.16 -10.50
C ALA A 36 -12.14 9.20 -10.99
N GLN A 37 -11.83 8.12 -10.27
CA GLN A 37 -10.79 7.18 -10.71
C GLN A 37 -11.30 6.29 -11.86
N SER A 38 -10.45 5.90 -12.80
CA SER A 38 -10.78 4.85 -13.77
C SER A 38 -10.53 3.45 -13.17
N ASP A 39 -11.11 2.40 -13.75
CA ASP A 39 -10.80 1.03 -13.33
C ASP A 39 -9.33 0.67 -13.55
N THR A 40 -8.74 1.15 -14.65
CA THR A 40 -7.32 0.98 -14.95
C THR A 40 -6.43 1.62 -13.88
N ASP A 41 -6.77 2.83 -13.42
CA ASP A 41 -6.03 3.49 -12.33
C ASP A 41 -6.20 2.74 -11.01
N CYS A 42 -7.40 2.22 -10.73
CA CYS A 42 -7.66 1.47 -9.51
C CYS A 42 -6.86 0.17 -9.47
N VAL A 43 -6.82 -0.57 -10.58
CA VAL A 43 -5.99 -1.79 -10.67
C VAL A 43 -4.51 -1.45 -10.55
N TYR A 44 -4.05 -0.37 -11.18
CA TYR A 44 -2.65 0.05 -11.08
C TYR A 44 -2.26 0.44 -9.64
N LYS A 45 -3.08 1.26 -8.95
CA LYS A 45 -2.78 1.79 -7.62
C LYS A 45 -3.11 0.85 -6.47
N PHE A 46 -4.13 -0.01 -6.63
CA PHE A 46 -4.72 -0.80 -5.55
C PHE A 46 -4.78 -2.29 -5.85
N ARG A 47 -4.47 -2.74 -7.09
CA ARG A 47 -4.62 -4.13 -7.58
C ARG A 47 -6.06 -4.65 -7.71
N PHE A 48 -7.05 -3.80 -7.45
CA PHE A 48 -8.48 -4.14 -7.52
C PHE A 48 -9.24 -3.17 -8.43
N THR A 49 -10.29 -3.65 -9.08
CA THR A 49 -11.23 -2.81 -9.83
C THR A 49 -12.09 -1.97 -8.89
N LYS A 50 -12.78 -0.93 -9.38
CA LYS A 50 -13.65 -0.11 -8.53
C LYS A 50 -14.75 -0.93 -7.88
N GLN A 51 -15.36 -1.85 -8.65
CA GLN A 51 -16.41 -2.73 -8.12
C GLN A 51 -15.87 -3.63 -7.00
N GLN A 52 -14.68 -4.22 -7.19
CA GLN A 52 -14.04 -5.05 -6.18
C GLN A 52 -13.70 -4.27 -4.91
N ILE A 53 -13.26 -3.01 -5.04
CA ILE A 53 -12.99 -2.16 -3.86
C ILE A 53 -14.29 -1.92 -3.07
N VAL A 54 -15.40 -1.65 -3.75
CA VAL A 54 -16.71 -1.47 -3.09
C VAL A 54 -17.17 -2.77 -2.42
N GLU A 55 -16.95 -3.91 -3.06
CA GLU A 55 -17.24 -5.22 -2.48
C GLU A 55 -16.37 -5.49 -1.26
N LEU A 56 -15.07 -5.18 -1.33
CA LEU A 56 -14.12 -5.35 -0.24
C LEU A 56 -14.52 -4.54 0.99
N VAL A 57 -15.00 -3.30 0.83
CA VAL A 57 -15.53 -2.49 1.94
C VAL A 57 -16.67 -3.20 2.68
N ARG A 58 -17.58 -3.83 1.93
CA ARG A 58 -18.71 -4.58 2.49
C ARG A 58 -18.23 -5.85 3.18
N SER A 59 -17.38 -6.63 2.52
CA SER A 59 -16.86 -7.90 3.02
C SER A 59 -15.98 -7.74 4.26
N LEU A 60 -15.21 -6.65 4.34
CA LEU A 60 -14.40 -6.31 5.51
C LEU A 60 -15.20 -5.58 6.61
N CYS A 61 -16.50 -5.34 6.40
CA CYS A 61 -17.39 -4.68 7.34
C CYS A 61 -16.81 -3.37 7.88
N LEU A 62 -16.25 -2.53 6.99
CA LEU A 62 -15.69 -1.25 7.40
C LEU A 62 -16.80 -0.30 7.85
N PRO A 63 -16.59 0.49 8.93
CA PRO A 63 -17.55 1.51 9.32
C PRO A 63 -17.54 2.68 8.31
N ASP A 64 -18.70 3.32 8.11
CA ASP A 64 -18.90 4.40 7.14
C ASP A 64 -17.88 5.55 7.30
N GLU A 65 -17.54 5.89 8.55
CA GLU A 65 -16.48 6.85 8.89
C GLU A 65 -15.40 6.18 9.75
N ILE A 66 -14.16 6.21 9.27
CA ILE A 66 -12.98 5.77 10.02
C ILE A 66 -12.47 6.95 10.85
N ILE A 67 -12.47 6.77 12.18
CA ILE A 67 -11.94 7.75 13.13
C ILE A 67 -10.77 7.12 13.87
N THR A 68 -9.57 7.59 13.59
CA THR A 68 -8.35 7.13 14.27
C THR A 68 -8.24 7.68 15.69
N THR A 69 -7.38 7.09 16.53
CA THR A 69 -7.06 7.58 17.88
C THR A 69 -6.59 9.04 17.90
N HIS A 70 -5.88 9.46 16.85
CA HIS A 70 -5.42 10.84 16.66
C HIS A 70 -6.48 11.76 16.03
N ARG A 71 -7.74 11.32 15.96
CA ARG A 71 -8.91 12.04 15.43
C ARG A 71 -8.84 12.38 13.94
N TYR A 72 -7.97 11.71 13.17
CA TYR A 72 -8.05 11.76 11.72
C TYR A 72 -9.31 11.04 11.25
N LYS A 73 -10.03 11.69 10.33
CA LYS A 73 -11.29 11.22 9.75
C LYS A 73 -11.12 10.90 8.27
N ALA A 74 -11.64 9.75 7.85
CA ALA A 74 -11.72 9.37 6.45
C ALA A 74 -13.01 8.57 6.19
N ASP A 75 -13.59 8.80 5.02
CA ASP A 75 -14.64 7.95 4.46
C ASP A 75 -14.11 6.53 4.21
N GLN A 76 -14.96 5.52 4.35
CA GLN A 76 -14.60 4.10 4.20
C GLN A 76 -13.89 3.78 2.89
N LEU A 77 -14.32 4.35 1.75
CA LEU A 77 -13.69 4.11 0.44
C LEU A 77 -12.29 4.72 0.37
N LYS A 78 -12.13 5.91 0.96
CA LYS A 78 -10.81 6.56 1.03
C LYS A 78 -9.87 5.77 1.93
N ALA A 79 -10.37 5.30 3.07
CA ALA A 79 -9.58 4.57 4.05
C ALA A 79 -9.09 3.22 3.51
N ILE A 80 -9.96 2.45 2.84
CA ILE A 80 -9.54 1.20 2.19
C ILE A 80 -8.54 1.46 1.05
N CYS A 81 -8.74 2.49 0.21
CA CYS A 81 -7.79 2.82 -0.85
C CYS A 81 -6.41 3.22 -0.29
N ILE A 82 -6.36 3.92 0.84
CA ILE A 82 -5.10 4.26 1.52
C ILE A 82 -4.38 2.99 1.98
N MET A 83 -5.10 2.05 2.59
CA MET A 83 -4.52 0.77 3.04
C MET A 83 -4.05 -0.08 1.86
N LEU A 84 -4.91 -0.27 0.85
CA LEU A 84 -4.60 -1.04 -0.35
C LEU A 84 -3.38 -0.50 -1.09
N ASN A 85 -3.25 0.82 -1.20
CA ASN A 85 -2.09 1.42 -1.85
C ASN A 85 -0.78 1.13 -1.10
N ARG A 86 -0.80 1.05 0.24
CA ARG A 86 0.37 0.64 1.04
C ARG A 86 0.71 -0.84 0.90
N LEU A 87 -0.27 -1.69 0.61
CA LEU A 87 -0.06 -3.13 0.42
C LEU A 87 0.32 -3.48 -1.01
N ALA A 88 -0.20 -2.75 -1.99
CA ALA A 88 -0.02 -3.04 -3.41
C ALA A 88 1.42 -2.80 -3.88
N LEU A 89 2.11 -1.82 -3.31
CA LEU A 89 3.42 -1.35 -3.76
C LEU A 89 4.23 -0.81 -2.56
N PRO A 90 5.57 -1.01 -2.54
CA PRO A 90 6.46 -0.42 -1.55
C PRO A 90 6.60 1.09 -1.79
N HIS A 91 5.55 1.85 -1.49
CA HIS A 91 5.52 3.29 -1.69
C HIS A 91 6.07 4.04 -0.47
N ARG A 92 6.77 5.16 -0.73
CA ARG A 92 7.06 6.14 0.32
C ARG A 92 5.74 6.83 0.70
N LEU A 93 5.48 7.01 2.00
CA LEU A 93 4.30 7.77 2.46
C LEU A 93 4.20 9.17 1.84
N GLY A 94 5.32 9.75 1.41
CA GLY A 94 5.34 11.04 0.71
C GLY A 94 4.61 11.05 -0.62
N SER A 95 4.74 10.00 -1.46
CA SER A 95 4.03 9.95 -2.75
C SER A 95 2.52 9.81 -2.56
N MET A 96 2.09 9.23 -1.44
CA MET A 96 0.69 9.14 -1.09
C MET A 96 0.09 10.51 -0.67
N VAL A 97 0.91 11.46 -0.19
CA VAL A 97 0.41 12.80 0.19
C VAL A 97 -0.20 13.51 -1.03
N GLU A 98 0.45 13.42 -2.18
CA GLU A 98 -0.04 14.00 -3.43
C GLU A 98 -1.34 13.36 -3.90
N THR A 99 -1.46 12.04 -3.75
CA THR A 99 -2.63 11.27 -4.21
C THR A 99 -3.84 11.49 -3.30
N PHE A 100 -3.64 11.55 -1.99
CA PHE A 100 -4.72 11.55 -1.00
C PHE A 100 -5.01 12.90 -0.35
N GLY A 101 -4.12 13.88 -0.49
CA GLY A 101 -4.26 15.22 0.11
C GLY A 101 -4.26 15.20 1.63
N ARG A 102 -3.49 14.29 2.23
CA ARG A 102 -3.40 14.12 3.69
C ARG A 102 -1.96 14.08 4.12
N SER A 103 -1.69 14.51 5.35
CA SER A 103 -0.34 14.45 5.93
C SER A 103 0.12 12.99 6.03
N ARG A 104 1.44 12.77 6.09
CA ARG A 104 2.02 11.42 6.21
C ARG A 104 1.55 10.71 7.47
N GLU A 105 1.38 11.46 8.55
CA GLU A 105 0.91 11.01 9.85
C GLU A 105 -0.55 10.54 9.74
N ALA A 106 -1.41 11.33 9.09
CA ALA A 106 -2.79 10.97 8.85
C ALA A 106 -2.90 9.70 7.99
N LEU A 107 -2.12 9.61 6.92
CA LEU A 107 -2.10 8.43 6.04
C LEU A 107 -1.66 7.16 6.78
N SER A 108 -0.58 7.25 7.57
CA SER A 108 -0.11 6.12 8.38
C SER A 108 -1.14 5.72 9.43
N ALA A 109 -1.73 6.71 10.13
CA ALA A 109 -2.70 6.45 11.18
C ALA A 109 -3.96 5.78 10.61
N ILE A 110 -4.49 6.30 9.50
CA ILE A 110 -5.67 5.72 8.83
C ILE A 110 -5.37 4.32 8.34
N SER A 111 -4.27 4.13 7.60
CA SER A 111 -3.93 2.80 7.08
C SER A 111 -3.75 1.77 8.19
N ASN A 112 -3.04 2.11 9.27
CA ASN A 112 -2.82 1.18 10.37
C ASN A 112 -4.13 0.88 11.10
N HIS A 113 -5.01 1.86 11.26
CA HIS A 113 -6.31 1.63 11.88
C HIS A 113 -7.19 0.69 11.07
N VAL A 114 -7.26 0.87 9.73
CA VAL A 114 -7.99 -0.05 8.85
C VAL A 114 -7.37 -1.45 8.88
N MET A 115 -6.02 -1.55 8.86
CA MET A 115 -5.33 -2.83 8.96
C MET A 115 -5.65 -3.55 10.28
N MET A 116 -5.65 -2.83 11.41
CA MET A 116 -6.00 -3.40 12.71
C MET A 116 -7.45 -3.86 12.75
N HIS A 117 -8.40 -3.09 12.19
CA HIS A 117 -9.79 -3.53 12.06
C HIS A 117 -9.90 -4.86 11.31
N VAL A 118 -9.20 -4.98 10.17
CA VAL A 118 -9.18 -6.23 9.40
C VAL A 118 -8.56 -7.36 10.22
N TYR A 119 -7.46 -7.11 10.92
CA TYR A 119 -6.83 -8.11 11.77
C TYR A 119 -7.77 -8.57 12.90
N ASP A 120 -8.36 -7.64 13.64
CA ASP A 120 -9.25 -7.95 14.76
C ASP A 120 -10.46 -8.79 14.30
N CYS A 121 -11.00 -8.51 13.12
CA CYS A 121 -12.11 -9.27 12.55
C CYS A 121 -11.69 -10.64 11.97
N PHE A 122 -10.53 -10.74 11.32
CA PHE A 122 -10.19 -11.88 10.44
C PHE A 122 -8.90 -12.61 10.81
N HIS A 123 -8.22 -12.27 11.91
CA HIS A 123 -6.97 -12.94 12.32
C HIS A 123 -7.14 -14.46 12.46
N HIS A 124 -8.30 -14.93 12.91
CA HIS A 124 -8.63 -16.35 13.02
C HIS A 124 -8.58 -17.09 11.67
N LEU A 125 -8.69 -16.39 10.53
CA LEU A 125 -8.52 -16.96 9.20
C LEU A 125 -7.05 -17.00 8.75
N LEU A 126 -6.20 -16.21 9.40
CA LEU A 126 -4.74 -16.21 9.20
C LEU A 126 -4.04 -17.21 10.12
N GLU A 127 -4.76 -17.73 11.13
CA GLU A 127 -4.29 -18.83 11.95
C GLU A 127 -4.17 -20.12 11.13
N TRP A 128 -3.30 -21.01 11.59
CA TRP A 128 -3.04 -22.27 10.89
C TRP A 128 -4.28 -23.18 10.95
N ASP A 129 -4.82 -23.50 9.78
CA ASP A 129 -5.95 -24.41 9.63
C ASP A 129 -5.46 -25.85 9.44
N GLU A 130 -5.27 -26.57 10.54
CA GLU A 130 -4.83 -27.99 10.53
C GLU A 130 -5.81 -28.92 9.80
N ALA A 131 -7.08 -28.54 9.66
CA ALA A 131 -8.08 -29.36 9.00
C ALA A 131 -7.99 -29.27 7.48
N ARG A 132 -7.52 -28.14 6.94
CA ARG A 132 -7.33 -27.92 5.50
C ARG A 132 -5.89 -28.09 5.04
N LEU A 133 -4.93 -27.72 5.88
CA LEU A 133 -3.50 -27.75 5.62
C LEU A 133 -2.85 -28.86 6.46
N ASP A 134 -3.35 -30.09 6.28
CA ASP A 134 -2.84 -31.25 7.00
C ASP A 134 -1.49 -31.74 6.42
N ALA A 135 -0.89 -32.73 7.10
CA ALA A 135 0.38 -33.32 6.68
C ALA A 135 0.31 -33.96 5.28
N ASP A 136 -0.83 -34.55 4.93
CA ASP A 136 -1.04 -35.20 3.64
C ASP A 136 -1.10 -34.18 2.50
N TRP A 137 -1.74 -33.04 2.71
CA TRP A 137 -1.77 -31.90 1.80
C TRP A 137 -0.38 -31.32 1.61
N MET A 138 0.35 -31.07 2.71
CA MET A 138 1.72 -30.55 2.67
C MET A 138 2.64 -31.48 1.88
N GLN A 139 2.54 -32.80 2.10
CA GLN A 139 3.35 -33.79 1.40
C GLN A 139 2.97 -33.91 -0.08
N HIS A 140 1.69 -33.79 -0.42
CA HIS A 140 1.24 -33.71 -1.82
C HIS A 140 1.84 -32.49 -2.53
N CYS A 141 1.77 -31.31 -1.90
CA CYS A 141 2.33 -30.08 -2.45
C CYS A 141 3.85 -30.19 -2.64
N SER A 142 4.57 -30.72 -1.65
CA SER A 142 6.03 -30.84 -1.76
C SER A 142 6.47 -31.84 -2.82
N ALA A 143 5.77 -32.97 -2.94
CA ALA A 143 6.04 -33.94 -3.99
C ALA A 143 5.80 -33.34 -5.38
N ALA A 144 4.70 -32.61 -5.57
CA ALA A 144 4.37 -31.96 -6.83
C ALA A 144 5.40 -30.87 -7.22
N ILE A 145 5.82 -30.05 -6.26
CA ILE A 145 6.81 -28.98 -6.49
C ILE A 145 8.19 -29.55 -6.79
N HIS A 146 8.62 -30.59 -6.05
CA HIS A 146 9.89 -31.27 -6.32
C HIS A 146 9.89 -31.99 -7.67
N ALA A 147 8.76 -32.63 -8.05
CA ALA A 147 8.62 -33.23 -9.38
C ALA A 147 8.77 -32.21 -10.52
N GLN A 148 8.43 -30.94 -10.28
CA GLN A 148 8.63 -29.84 -11.22
C GLN A 148 10.07 -29.30 -11.25
N GLY A 149 10.97 -29.85 -10.43
CA GLY A 149 12.40 -29.53 -10.42
C GLY A 149 12.86 -28.63 -9.29
N ALA A 150 12.02 -28.38 -8.26
CA ALA A 150 12.48 -27.66 -7.08
C ALA A 150 13.54 -28.49 -6.32
N PRO A 151 14.62 -27.88 -5.81
CA PRO A 151 15.73 -28.60 -5.19
C PRO A 151 15.40 -29.17 -3.80
N LEU A 152 14.34 -28.67 -3.16
CA LEU A 152 13.93 -29.07 -1.82
C LEU A 152 12.72 -30.02 -1.90
N THR A 153 12.82 -31.16 -1.22
CA THR A 153 11.73 -32.14 -1.07
C THR A 153 10.66 -31.71 -0.06
N THR A 154 10.90 -30.61 0.65
CA THR A 154 10.05 -30.08 1.73
C THR A 154 9.37 -28.76 1.37
N CYS A 155 9.59 -28.23 0.17
CA CYS A 155 8.97 -26.97 -0.26
C CYS A 155 7.49 -27.19 -0.61
N ILE A 156 6.57 -26.60 0.14
CA ILE A 156 5.12 -26.77 -0.06
C ILE A 156 4.46 -25.64 -0.86
N GLY A 157 5.20 -24.57 -1.17
CA GLY A 157 4.70 -23.42 -1.89
C GLY A 157 5.72 -22.28 -1.94
N PHE A 158 5.44 -21.30 -2.78
CA PHE A 158 6.25 -20.09 -2.92
C PHE A 158 5.42 -18.88 -2.51
N PHE A 159 6.04 -17.94 -1.80
CA PHE A 159 5.45 -16.62 -1.65
C PHE A 159 5.47 -15.93 -3.01
N ASP A 160 4.31 -15.49 -3.49
CA ASP A 160 4.23 -14.70 -4.71
C ASP A 160 4.86 -13.33 -4.46
N GLY A 161 6.12 -13.20 -4.86
CA GLY A 161 6.87 -11.96 -4.85
C GLY A 161 7.15 -11.55 -6.29
N THR A 162 6.85 -10.30 -6.64
CA THR A 162 7.29 -9.75 -7.92
C THR A 162 8.81 -9.64 -7.90
N ALA A 163 9.51 -10.60 -8.50
CA ALA A 163 10.95 -10.51 -8.72
C ALA A 163 11.22 -9.36 -9.69
N THR A 164 11.77 -8.26 -9.18
CA THR A 164 12.39 -7.24 -10.04
C THR A 164 13.64 -7.84 -10.69
N PRO A 165 13.99 -7.49 -11.94
CA PRO A 165 15.10 -8.10 -12.68
C PRO A 165 16.43 -8.20 -11.89
N ASP A 166 16.64 -7.28 -10.97
CA ASP A 166 17.86 -7.18 -10.16
C ASP A 166 18.06 -8.35 -9.18
N THR A 167 17.01 -9.05 -8.76
CA THR A 167 17.12 -10.17 -7.79
C THR A 167 17.46 -11.51 -8.41
N LEU A 168 17.40 -11.66 -9.75
CA LEU A 168 17.66 -12.93 -10.44
C LEU A 168 19.13 -13.11 -10.86
N SER A 169 20.01 -12.15 -10.57
CA SER A 169 21.37 -12.11 -11.13
C SER A 169 22.49 -12.60 -10.19
N THR A 170 22.19 -13.15 -9.00
CA THR A 170 23.27 -13.45 -8.00
C THR A 170 23.38 -14.88 -7.47
N GLU A 171 22.55 -15.85 -7.87
CA GLU A 171 22.62 -17.20 -7.26
C GLU A 171 22.83 -18.37 -8.23
N ILE A 172 23.72 -18.22 -9.23
CA ILE A 172 24.31 -19.39 -9.89
C ILE A 172 25.84 -19.25 -9.87
N PRO A 173 26.55 -19.80 -8.87
CA PRO A 173 27.99 -19.94 -9.00
C PRO A 173 28.29 -20.93 -10.14
N PRO A 174 29.22 -20.60 -11.07
CA PRO A 174 29.59 -21.52 -12.13
C PRO A 174 30.24 -22.77 -11.54
N ASN A 175 29.73 -23.92 -11.97
CA ASN A 175 30.28 -25.25 -11.76
C ASN A 175 31.80 -25.23 -12.01
N LYS A 176 32.60 -25.50 -10.97
CA LYS A 176 34.03 -25.78 -11.12
C LYS A 176 34.18 -27.29 -11.27
N ASN A 177 34.51 -27.68 -12.51
CA ASN A 177 35.17 -28.91 -12.98
C ASN A 177 35.23 -30.11 -12.04
#